data_AF-A0A3P7G2B8-F1
#
_entry.id   AF-A0A3P7G2B8-F1
#
_cell.length_a   1.000
_cell.length_b   1.000
_cell.length_c   1.000
_cell.angle_alpha   90.00
_cell.angle_beta   90.00
_cell.angle_gamma   90.00
#
_symmetry.space_group_name_H-M   'P 1'
#
loop_
_entity.id
_entity.type
_entity.pdbx_description
1 polymer ?
#
loop_
_entity_poly.entity_id
_entity_poly.type
_entity_poly.pdbx_seq_one_letter_code
_entity_poly.pdbx_strand_id
1 'polypeptide(L)'
;MSPNAAYDDEKMFFLYLDNAYKDFASYCRKKGVSAIELLDVEAHGDTVDNNARYESFKYAVATAKAVMTSNISRVNALTVSSLLLIYPRSLLDSPSLNPFVKPLMELIRFEENITFAQYALNSIPILFRIASEKQPNPHAKMIKQVVVSLVSCTNRFPPESDRFST
;
A
#
# COMPACT_ATOMS: atom_id res chain seq x y z
N MET A 1 4.07 33.64 2.87
CA MET A 1 3.62 32.61 1.90
C MET A 1 4.01 31.27 2.50
N SER A 2 3.06 30.38 2.80
CA SER A 2 3.34 29.06 3.38
C SER A 2 3.56 28.06 2.24
N PRO A 3 4.79 27.58 1.98
CA PRO A 3 5.02 26.45 1.10
C PRO A 3 4.84 25.19 1.96
N ASN A 4 3.86 24.33 1.63
CA ASN A 4 3.73 22.92 2.07
C ASN A 4 2.27 22.46 2.33
N ALA A 5 1.32 22.85 1.50
CA ALA A 5 0.21 21.94 1.23
C ALA A 5 0.63 21.14 -0.01
N ALA A 6 1.36 20.05 0.18
CA ALA A 6 1.58 19.09 -0.89
C ALA A 6 0.18 18.73 -1.44
N TYR A 7 -0.02 18.99 -2.73
CA TYR A 7 -1.24 18.63 -3.42
C TYR A 7 -1.35 17.11 -3.33
N ASP A 8 -2.21 16.64 -2.44
CA ASP A 8 -2.39 15.24 -2.13
C ASP A 8 -3.45 14.71 -3.10
N ASP A 9 -3.00 14.25 -4.27
CA ASP A 9 -3.84 13.65 -5.31
C ASP A 9 -4.77 12.57 -4.75
N GLU A 10 -4.30 11.80 -3.77
CA GLU A 10 -5.08 10.76 -3.10
C GLU A 10 -6.23 11.38 -2.30
N LYS A 11 -5.91 12.37 -1.46
CA LYS A 11 -6.93 13.09 -0.69
C LYS A 11 -7.91 13.82 -1.60
N MET A 12 -7.44 14.39 -2.72
CA MET A 12 -8.29 15.07 -3.69
C MET A 12 -9.20 14.09 -4.45
N PHE A 13 -8.70 12.90 -4.80
CA PHE A 13 -9.50 11.86 -5.45
C PHE A 13 -10.60 11.32 -4.52
N PHE A 14 -10.28 11.01 -3.25
CA PHE A 14 -11.30 10.56 -2.31
C PHE A 14 -12.25 11.67 -1.89
N LEU A 15 -11.77 12.90 -1.77
CA LEU A 15 -12.63 14.07 -1.57
C LEU A 15 -13.57 14.29 -2.75
N TYR A 16 -13.09 14.08 -3.99
CA TYR A 16 -13.93 14.13 -5.18
C TYR A 16 -15.00 13.06 -5.17
N LEU A 17 -14.67 11.80 -4.84
CA LEU A 17 -15.66 10.72 -4.74
C LEU A 17 -16.70 10.99 -3.63
N ASP A 18 -16.26 11.48 -2.46
CA ASP A 18 -17.16 11.85 -1.36
C ASP A 18 -18.07 13.02 -1.73
N ASN A 19 -17.54 14.02 -2.43
CA ASN A 19 -18.34 15.14 -2.95
C ASN A 19 -19.32 14.68 -4.04
N ALA A 20 -18.90 13.80 -4.95
CA ALA A 20 -19.79 13.25 -5.98
C ALA A 20 -20.94 12.45 -5.34
N TYR A 21 -20.67 11.69 -4.28
CA TYR A 21 -21.72 11.01 -3.50
C TYR A 21 -22.65 12.02 -2.81
N LYS A 22 -22.12 13.08 -2.17
CA LYS A 22 -22.93 14.12 -1.55
C LYS A 22 -23.81 14.88 -2.55
N ASP A 23 -23.29 15.17 -3.73
CA ASP A 23 -24.02 15.82 -4.82
C ASP A 23 -25.12 14.92 -5.35
N PHE A 24 -24.84 13.63 -5.54
CA PHE A 24 -25.85 12.63 -5.90
C PHE A 24 -26.95 12.53 -4.83
N ALA A 25 -26.58 12.41 -3.56
CA ALA A 25 -27.54 12.39 -2.44
C ALA A 25 -28.34 13.69 -2.34
N SER A 26 -27.73 14.85 -2.65
CA SER A 26 -28.45 16.13 -2.74
C SER A 26 -29.42 16.16 -3.93
N TYR A 27 -29.05 15.58 -5.06
CA TYR A 27 -29.90 15.48 -6.25
C TYR A 27 -31.13 14.60 -5.96
N CYS A 28 -30.95 13.43 -5.34
CA CYS A 28 -32.03 12.55 -4.90
C CYS A 28 -33.01 13.30 -3.98
N ARG A 29 -32.50 14.01 -2.97
CA ARG A 29 -33.32 14.84 -2.08
C ARG A 29 -34.11 15.92 -2.83
N LYS A 30 -33.50 16.59 -3.81
CA LYS A 30 -34.18 17.59 -4.66
C LYS A 30 -35.29 16.98 -5.53
N LYS A 31 -35.20 15.70 -5.87
CA LYS A 31 -36.22 14.96 -6.63
C LYS A 31 -37.32 14.37 -5.74
N GLY A 32 -37.31 14.66 -4.43
CA GLY A 32 -38.31 14.19 -3.49
C GLY A 32 -38.01 12.82 -2.88
N VAL A 33 -36.83 12.24 -3.14
CA VAL A 33 -36.39 11.01 -2.47
C VAL A 33 -36.07 11.35 -1.02
N SER A 34 -36.91 10.87 -0.11
CA SER A 34 -36.76 11.07 1.32
C SER A 34 -35.52 10.35 1.85
N ALA A 35 -34.94 10.85 2.95
CA ALA A 35 -33.85 10.14 3.62
C ALA A 35 -34.28 8.74 4.10
N ILE A 36 -35.58 8.56 4.35
CA ILE A 36 -36.17 7.26 4.67
C ILE A 36 -36.12 6.34 3.46
N GLU A 37 -36.47 6.79 2.26
CA GLU A 37 -36.35 5.97 1.04
C GLU A 37 -34.89 5.63 0.73
N LEU A 38 -33.93 6.54 0.98
CA LEU A 38 -32.51 6.20 0.88
C LEU A 38 -32.09 5.12 1.88
N LEU A 39 -32.50 5.25 3.14
CA LEU A 39 -32.27 4.25 4.18
C LEU A 39 -33.01 2.93 3.91
N ASP A 40 -34.18 2.99 3.27
CA ASP A 40 -35.01 1.84 2.91
C ASP A 40 -34.41 1.07 1.73
N VAL A 41 -33.83 1.78 0.76
CA VAL A 41 -33.00 1.17 -0.30
C VAL A 41 -31.74 0.53 0.29
N GLU A 42 -31.11 1.16 1.29
CA GLU A 42 -29.96 0.58 2.00
C GLU A 42 -30.33 -0.62 2.88
N ALA A 43 -31.54 -0.65 3.46
CA ALA A 43 -31.98 -1.68 4.40
C ALA A 43 -32.73 -2.86 3.75
N HIS A 44 -33.55 -2.60 2.74
CA HIS A 44 -34.44 -3.58 2.12
C HIS A 44 -34.09 -3.92 0.66
N GLY A 45 -33.24 -3.12 0.01
CA GLY A 45 -32.84 -3.31 -1.38
C GLY A 45 -33.97 -3.00 -2.35
N ASP A 46 -33.85 -1.91 -3.12
CA ASP A 46 -34.59 -1.79 -4.37
C ASP A 46 -34.04 -2.83 -5.38
N THR A 47 -34.86 -3.21 -6.38
CA THR A 47 -34.72 -4.36 -7.30
C THR A 47 -33.35 -5.03 -7.28
N VAL A 48 -33.27 -6.36 -7.11
CA VAL A 48 -32.01 -7.15 -7.01
C VAL A 48 -30.86 -6.65 -7.91
N ASP A 49 -31.16 -6.10 -9.10
CA ASP A 49 -30.23 -5.40 -9.99
C ASP A 49 -29.57 -4.11 -9.40
N ASN A 50 -30.31 -3.19 -8.78
CA ASN A 50 -29.77 -1.95 -8.18
C ASN A 50 -28.82 -2.24 -7.00
N ASN A 51 -29.20 -3.13 -6.08
CA ASN A 51 -28.30 -3.53 -4.99
C ASN A 51 -27.04 -4.25 -5.53
N ALA A 52 -27.20 -5.13 -6.53
CA ALA A 52 -26.06 -5.78 -7.19
C ALA A 52 -25.12 -4.77 -7.86
N ARG A 53 -25.64 -3.72 -8.51
CA ARG A 53 -24.85 -2.63 -9.10
C ARG A 53 -24.12 -1.80 -8.05
N TYR A 54 -24.78 -1.48 -6.94
CA TYR A 54 -24.14 -0.74 -5.84
C TYR A 54 -22.99 -1.55 -5.21
N GLU A 55 -23.22 -2.83 -4.89
CA GLU A 55 -22.17 -3.70 -4.36
C GLU A 55 -21.05 -3.93 -5.39
N SER A 56 -21.36 -4.03 -6.69
CA SER A 56 -20.36 -4.07 -7.76
C SER A 56 -19.52 -2.80 -7.82
N PHE A 57 -20.13 -1.61 -7.71
CA PHE A 57 -19.41 -0.33 -7.66
C PHE A 57 -18.51 -0.22 -6.43
N LYS A 58 -19.03 -0.59 -5.26
CA LYS A 58 -18.27 -0.63 -4.01
C LYS A 58 -17.06 -1.58 -4.11
N TYR A 59 -17.26 -2.75 -4.70
CA TYR A 59 -16.19 -3.70 -4.98
C TYR A 59 -15.15 -3.13 -5.96
N ALA A 60 -15.58 -2.45 -7.03
CA ALA A 60 -14.68 -1.80 -7.98
C ALA A 60 -13.85 -0.67 -7.32
N VAL A 61 -14.46 0.17 -6.48
CA VAL A 61 -13.75 1.21 -5.71
C VAL A 61 -12.76 0.58 -4.72
N ALA A 62 -13.15 -0.48 -4.01
CA ALA A 62 -12.26 -1.19 -3.09
C ALA A 62 -11.06 -1.82 -3.83
N THR A 63 -11.30 -2.42 -4.99
CA THR A 63 -10.26 -2.99 -5.85
C THR A 63 -9.30 -1.90 -6.34
N ALA A 64 -9.83 -0.76 -6.82
CA ALA A 64 -9.02 0.38 -7.26
C ALA A 64 -8.14 0.92 -6.11
N LYS A 65 -8.70 1.04 -4.89
CA LYS A 65 -7.94 1.42 -3.69
C LYS A 65 -6.81 0.43 -3.38
N ALA A 66 -7.08 -0.87 -3.45
CA ALA A 66 -6.08 -1.90 -3.20
C ALA A 66 -4.94 -1.88 -4.23
N VAL A 67 -5.28 -1.77 -5.52
CA VAL A 67 -4.29 -1.67 -6.62
C VAL A 67 -3.43 -0.41 -6.48
N MET A 68 -4.05 0.73 -6.18
CA MET A 68 -3.31 1.98 -5.97
C MET A 68 -2.36 1.88 -4.78
N THR A 69 -2.83 1.35 -3.64
CA THR A 69 -1.99 1.13 -2.45
C THR A 69 -0.81 0.22 -2.75
N SER A 70 -1.04 -0.88 -3.48
CA SER A 70 0.01 -1.79 -3.94
C SER A 70 1.04 -1.09 -4.84
N ASN A 71 0.58 -0.27 -5.80
CA ASN A 71 1.47 0.48 -6.68
C ASN A 71 2.30 1.54 -5.93
N ILE A 72 1.72 2.24 -4.96
CA ILE A 72 2.46 3.18 -4.10
C ILE A 72 3.55 2.43 -3.32
N SER A 73 3.22 1.28 -2.73
CA SER A 73 4.20 0.43 -2.04
C SER A 73 5.35 0.02 -2.97
N ARG A 74 5.04 -0.41 -4.20
CA ARG A 74 6.04 -0.77 -5.22
C ARG A 74 6.96 0.39 -5.57
N VAL A 75 6.41 1.57 -5.86
CA VAL A 75 7.21 2.76 -6.20
C VAL A 75 8.11 3.17 -5.05
N ASN A 76 7.60 3.19 -3.81
CA ASN A 76 8.39 3.53 -2.63
C ASN A 76 9.54 2.53 -2.42
N ALA A 77 9.26 1.24 -2.51
CA ALA A 77 10.27 0.20 -2.35
C ALA A 77 11.33 0.25 -3.45
N LEU A 78 10.94 0.40 -4.73
CA LEU A 78 11.88 0.54 -5.85
C LEU A 78 12.74 1.81 -5.74
N THR A 79 12.17 2.90 -5.27
CA THR A 79 12.89 4.14 -5.01
C THR A 79 13.96 3.91 -3.93
N VAL A 80 13.59 3.26 -2.83
CA VAL A 80 14.55 2.90 -1.77
C VAL A 80 15.60 1.92 -2.27
N SER A 81 15.23 0.88 -3.03
CA SER A 81 16.15 -0.06 -3.65
C SER A 81 17.19 0.66 -4.51
N SER A 82 16.74 1.62 -5.32
CA SER A 82 17.61 2.44 -6.17
C SER A 82 18.55 3.31 -5.34
N LEU A 83 18.05 3.94 -4.28
CA LEU A 83 18.86 4.76 -3.37
C LEU A 83 19.93 3.94 -2.65
N LEU A 84 19.58 2.73 -2.16
CA LEU A 84 20.52 1.81 -1.52
C LEU A 84 21.63 1.38 -2.47
N LEU A 85 21.30 1.15 -3.74
CA LEU A 85 22.25 0.73 -4.75
C LEU A 85 23.20 1.87 -5.16
N ILE A 86 22.66 3.07 -5.41
CA ILE A 86 23.40 4.18 -6.01
C ILE A 86 24.13 5.02 -4.96
N TYR A 87 23.51 5.27 -3.79
CA TYR A 87 24.03 6.19 -2.76
C TYR A 87 24.18 5.56 -1.37
N PRO A 88 24.79 4.37 -1.21
CA PRO A 88 24.84 3.68 0.08
C PRO A 88 25.55 4.48 1.17
N ARG A 89 26.56 5.30 0.81
CA ARG A 89 27.30 6.14 1.77
C ARG A 89 26.43 7.27 2.33
N SER A 90 25.70 7.98 1.48
CA SER A 90 24.80 9.05 1.93
C SER A 90 23.70 8.54 2.88
N LEU A 91 23.30 7.27 2.74
CA LEU A 91 22.33 6.63 3.62
C LEU A 91 22.91 6.25 4.99
N LEU A 92 24.21 5.97 5.09
CA LEU A 92 24.88 5.74 6.39
C LEU A 92 24.81 6.98 7.27
N ASP A 93 24.92 8.16 6.66
CA ASP A 93 24.90 9.46 7.35
C ASP A 93 23.48 9.94 7.69
N SER A 94 22.45 9.24 7.22
CA SER A 94 21.05 9.59 7.52
C SER A 94 20.75 9.55 9.03
N PRO A 95 19.85 10.37 9.58
CA PRO A 95 19.53 10.31 11.02
C PRO A 95 18.91 8.97 11.45
N SER A 96 18.19 8.30 10.54
CA SER A 96 17.50 7.04 10.80
C SER A 96 17.41 6.19 9.54
N LEU A 97 17.50 4.88 9.71
CA LEU A 97 17.30 3.93 8.60
C LEU A 97 15.83 3.54 8.37
N ASN A 98 14.92 3.93 9.26
CA ASN A 98 13.50 3.58 9.18
C ASN A 98 12.83 3.97 7.84
N PRO A 99 13.11 5.15 7.24
CA PRO A 99 12.54 5.53 5.94
C PRO A 99 12.92 4.60 4.80
N PHE A 100 14.04 3.87 4.94
CA PHE A 100 14.50 2.90 3.94
C PHE A 100 14.05 1.47 4.28
N VAL A 101 13.99 1.13 5.57
CA VAL A 101 13.56 -0.21 5.99
C VAL A 101 12.06 -0.40 5.73
N LYS A 102 11.22 0.56 6.14
CA LYS A 102 9.77 0.41 6.14
C LYS A 102 9.19 0.10 4.75
N PRO A 103 9.52 0.85 3.67
CA PRO A 103 9.00 0.55 2.34
C PRO A 103 9.36 -0.85 1.83
N LEU A 104 10.60 -1.30 2.06
CA LEU A 104 11.05 -2.63 1.66
C LEU A 104 10.29 -3.73 2.42
N MET A 105 10.15 -3.57 3.74
CA MET A 105 9.44 -4.56 4.58
C MET A 105 7.95 -4.62 4.25
N GLU A 106 7.30 -3.48 3.96
CA GLU A 106 5.90 -3.41 3.54
C GLU A 106 5.67 -4.10 2.20
N LEU A 107 6.56 -3.88 1.22
CA LEU A 107 6.47 -4.55 -0.07
C LEU A 107 6.67 -6.07 0.09
N ILE A 108 7.75 -6.51 0.73
CA ILE A 108 8.10 -7.95 0.84
C ILE A 108 7.00 -8.76 1.51
N ARG A 109 6.24 -8.16 2.44
CA ARG A 109 5.19 -8.86 3.20
C ARG A 109 3.96 -9.20 2.36
N PHE A 110 3.59 -8.34 1.42
CA PHE A 110 2.28 -8.41 0.74
C PHE A 110 2.39 -8.47 -0.78
N GLU A 111 3.59 -8.39 -1.35
CA GLU A 111 3.77 -8.39 -2.80
C GLU A 111 3.59 -9.79 -3.41
N GLU A 112 2.61 -9.89 -4.30
CA GLU A 112 2.31 -11.11 -5.07
C GLU A 112 3.20 -11.22 -6.31
N ASN A 113 3.62 -10.09 -6.89
CA ASN A 113 4.48 -10.09 -8.07
C ASN A 113 5.93 -10.39 -7.69
N ILE A 114 6.39 -11.57 -8.11
CA ILE A 114 7.74 -12.09 -7.84
C ILE A 114 8.83 -11.10 -8.27
N THR A 115 8.66 -10.37 -9.37
CA THR A 115 9.66 -9.43 -9.89
C THR A 115 9.86 -8.26 -8.92
N PHE A 116 8.77 -7.63 -8.45
CA PHE A 116 8.86 -6.53 -7.48
C PHE A 116 9.39 -7.02 -6.12
N ALA A 117 8.95 -8.19 -5.66
CA ALA A 117 9.46 -8.80 -4.44
C ALA A 117 10.97 -9.06 -4.52
N GLN A 118 11.47 -9.57 -5.64
CA GLN A 118 12.90 -9.81 -5.88
C GLN A 118 13.73 -8.52 -5.83
N TYR A 119 13.27 -7.42 -6.43
CA TYR A 119 13.98 -6.13 -6.35
C TYR A 119 14.17 -5.66 -4.89
N ALA A 120 13.12 -5.73 -4.07
CA ALA A 120 13.23 -5.38 -2.66
C ALA A 120 14.12 -6.36 -1.88
N LEU A 121 13.99 -7.68 -2.13
CA LEU A 121 14.82 -8.71 -1.51
C LEU A 121 16.31 -8.55 -1.83
N ASN A 122 16.65 -8.17 -3.07
CA ASN A 122 18.03 -7.91 -3.50
C ASN A 122 18.65 -6.69 -2.80
N SER A 123 17.82 -5.79 -2.28
CA SER A 123 18.26 -4.61 -1.55
C SER A 123 18.58 -4.91 -0.07
N ILE A 124 18.09 -6.04 0.45
CA ILE A 124 18.24 -6.40 1.86
C ILE A 124 19.69 -6.64 2.30
N PRO A 125 20.54 -7.35 1.54
CA PRO A 125 21.96 -7.48 1.92
C PRO A 125 22.69 -6.13 2.01
N ILE A 126 22.36 -5.18 1.13
CA ILE A 126 22.92 -3.82 1.15
C ILE A 126 22.46 -3.10 2.42
N LEU A 127 21.17 -3.16 2.73
CA LEU A 127 20.61 -2.58 3.95
C LEU A 127 21.22 -3.20 5.21
N PHE A 128 21.44 -4.52 5.23
CA PHE A 128 22.09 -5.22 6.34
C PHE A 128 23.52 -4.72 6.55
N ARG A 129 24.28 -4.57 5.46
CA ARG A 129 25.63 -3.99 5.50
C ARG A 129 25.61 -2.56 6.06
N ILE A 130 24.75 -1.69 5.53
CA ILE A 130 24.58 -0.31 6.01
C ILE A 130 24.21 -0.30 7.50
N ALA A 131 23.30 -1.18 7.91
CA ALA A 131 22.92 -1.31 9.30
C ALA A 131 24.09 -1.73 10.19
N SER A 132 24.94 -2.65 9.73
CA SER A 132 26.12 -3.09 10.49
C SER A 132 27.21 -2.00 10.62
N GLU A 133 27.33 -1.12 9.63
CA GLU A 133 28.33 -0.04 9.59
C GLU A 133 27.87 1.24 10.31
N LYS A 134 26.57 1.48 10.42
CA LYS A 134 26.01 2.71 10.96
C LYS A 134 26.39 2.92 12.45
N GLN A 135 26.70 4.16 12.80
CA GLN A 135 26.98 4.59 14.17
C GLN A 135 26.03 5.75 14.55
N PRO A 136 25.30 5.66 15.69
CA PRO A 136 25.18 4.50 16.55
C PRO A 136 24.50 3.33 15.83
N ASN A 137 24.90 2.10 16.19
CA ASN A 137 24.40 0.90 15.54
C ASN A 137 22.86 0.82 15.64
N PRO A 138 22.13 0.66 14.51
CA PRO A 138 20.70 0.48 14.52
C PRO A 138 20.34 -0.74 15.35
N HIS A 139 19.50 -0.48 16.35
CA HIS A 139 19.03 -1.42 17.36
C HIS A 139 18.82 -2.83 16.79
N ALA A 140 19.28 -3.88 17.49
CA ALA A 140 19.11 -5.30 17.13
C ALA A 140 17.69 -5.70 16.66
N LYS A 141 16.67 -4.91 17.03
CA LYS A 141 15.29 -5.01 16.53
C LYS A 141 15.20 -4.89 15.01
N MET A 142 15.97 -4.00 14.38
CA MET A 142 15.93 -3.79 12.93
C MET A 142 16.54 -4.98 12.19
N ILE A 143 17.67 -5.49 12.68
CA ILE A 143 18.27 -6.74 12.16
C ILE A 143 17.27 -7.89 12.30
N LYS A 144 16.64 -8.04 13.47
CA LYS A 144 15.61 -9.06 13.69
C LYS A 144 14.44 -8.92 12.70
N GLN A 145 13.94 -7.70 12.48
CA GLN A 145 12.86 -7.44 11.52
C GLN A 145 13.26 -7.82 10.10
N VAL A 146 14.46 -7.43 9.67
CA VAL A 146 15.00 -7.80 8.36
C VAL A 146 15.07 -9.32 8.20
N VAL A 147 15.62 -10.03 9.18
CA VAL A 147 15.71 -11.50 9.14
C VAL A 147 14.33 -12.14 9.11
N VAL A 148 13.40 -11.71 9.95
CA VAL A 148 12.02 -12.22 9.99
C VAL A 148 11.34 -12.04 8.64
N SER A 149 11.45 -10.87 8.03
CA SER A 149 10.85 -10.59 6.71
C SER A 149 11.46 -11.44 5.59
N LEU A 150 12.75 -11.77 5.67
CA LEU A 150 13.38 -12.68 4.70
C LEU A 150 12.85 -14.11 4.80
N VAL A 151 12.64 -14.61 6.02
CA VAL A 151 12.21 -16.01 6.24
C VAL A 151 10.69 -16.19 6.13
N SER A 152 9.90 -15.15 6.38
CA SER A 152 8.43 -15.20 6.24
C SER A 152 7.96 -15.01 4.80
N CYS A 153 8.85 -14.66 3.87
CA CYS A 153 8.49 -14.45 2.48
C CYS A 153 8.36 -15.79 1.76
N THR A 154 7.13 -16.26 1.59
CA THR A 154 6.79 -17.51 0.88
C THR A 154 7.32 -17.53 -0.55
N ASN A 155 7.45 -16.35 -1.19
CA ASN A 155 8.06 -16.21 -2.53
C ASN A 155 9.53 -16.64 -2.59
N ARG A 156 10.23 -16.73 -1.46
CA ARG A 156 11.65 -17.13 -1.38
C ARG A 156 11.84 -18.57 -0.92
N PHE A 157 10.90 -19.07 -0.13
CA PHE A 157 10.86 -20.44 0.36
C PHE A 157 9.47 -21.00 0.04
N PRO A 158 9.22 -21.46 -1.20
CA PRO A 158 7.97 -22.13 -1.51
C PRO A 158 7.80 -23.28 -0.51
N PRO A 159 6.59 -23.47 0.05
CA PRO A 159 6.30 -24.59 0.93
C PRO A 159 6.77 -25.88 0.28
N GLU A 160 7.28 -26.84 1.06
CA GLU A 160 7.79 -28.11 0.50
C GLU A 160 6.75 -28.84 -0.37
N SER A 161 5.46 -28.59 -0.15
CA SER A 161 4.35 -29.10 -0.96
C SER A 161 4.35 -28.64 -2.42
N ASP A 162 4.98 -27.51 -2.76
CA ASP A 162 5.03 -26.99 -4.14
C ASP A 162 6.29 -27.45 -4.91
N ARG A 163 7.24 -28.14 -4.26
CA ARG A 163 8.50 -28.56 -4.88
C ARG A 163 8.40 -29.89 -5.65
N PHE A 164 7.26 -30.57 -5.59
CA PHE A 164 7.01 -31.86 -6.24
C PHE A 164 5.88 -31.83 -7.28
N SER A 165 5.47 -30.63 -7.71
CA SER A 165 4.35 -30.39 -8.63
C SER A 165 4.82 -30.08 -10.06
N THR A 166 5.85 -30.77 -10.55
CA THR A 166 6.28 -30.78 -11.97
C THR A 166 6.74 -32.16 -12.37
#